data_AF-A0A0C4YIL4-F1
#
_entry.id   AF-A0A0C4YIL4-F1
#
_cell.length_a   1.000
_cell.length_b   1.000
_cell.length_c   1.000
_cell.angle_alpha   90.00
_cell.angle_beta   90.00
_cell.angle_gamma   90.00
#
_symmetry.space_group_name_H-M   'P 1'
#
loop_
_entity.id
_entity.type
_entity.pdbx_description
1 polymer ?
#
loop_
_entity_poly.entity_id
_entity_poly.type
_entity_poly.pdbx_seq_one_letter_code
_entity_poly.pdbx_strand_id
1 'polypeptide(L)' 'MLTSSGTTATVRYDWLAHYLFDTVAEVQDYATRWLWSYNHERPNMALDGITPKQRLAIMA' A
#
# COMPACT_ATOMS: atom_id res chain seq x y z
N MET A 1 8.65 -11.72 23.71
CA MET A 1 7.59 -11.16 22.84
C MET A 1 8.27 -10.44 21.70
N LEU A 2 8.31 -11.07 20.52
CA LEU A 2 8.85 -10.45 19.32
C LEU A 2 7.79 -9.45 18.83
N THR A 3 7.96 -8.16 19.13
CA THR A 3 7.20 -7.10 18.46
C THR A 3 7.73 -7.03 17.04
N SER A 4 7.10 -7.82 16.15
CA SER A 4 7.31 -7.75 14.71
C SER A 4 7.28 -6.28 14.30
N SER A 5 8.41 -5.81 13.76
CA SER A 5 8.53 -4.51 13.14
C SER A 5 7.41 -4.37 12.12
N GLY A 6 6.39 -3.57 12.42
CA GLY A 6 5.40 -3.13 11.45
C GLY A 6 6.08 -2.21 10.44
N THR A 7 6.87 -2.80 9.55
CA THR A 7 7.55 -2.07 8.49
C THR A 7 6.50 -1.62 7.51
N THR A 8 6.26 -0.31 7.47
CA THR A 8 5.63 0.35 6.33
C THR A 8 6.45 -0.01 5.10
N ALA A 9 6.07 -1.07 4.40
CA ALA A 9 6.70 -1.45 3.17
C ALA A 9 6.38 -0.35 2.17
N THR A 10 7.40 0.42 1.79
CA THR A 10 7.22 1.50 0.84
C THR A 10 6.87 0.90 -0.51
N VAL A 11 6.17 1.67 -1.35
CA VAL A 11 5.85 1.30 -2.74
C VAL A 11 7.03 0.58 -3.41
N ARG A 12 8.25 1.10 -3.24
CA ARG A 12 9.46 0.53 -3.81
C ARG A 12 9.71 -0.92 -3.40
N TYR A 13 9.53 -1.27 -2.13
CA TYR A 13 9.77 -2.62 -1.63
C TYR A 13 8.59 -3.56 -1.87
N ASP A 14 7.35 -3.07 -1.88
CA ASP A 14 6.17 -3.90 -2.14
C ASP A 14 5.91 -4.14 -3.64
N TRP A 15 6.36 -3.23 -4.52
CA TRP A 15 6.01 -3.23 -5.94
C TRP A 15 7.24 -3.39 -6.84
N LEU A 16 8.19 -2.45 -6.80
CA LEU A 16 9.24 -2.37 -7.83
C LEU A 16 10.35 -3.40 -7.65
N ALA A 17 10.50 -3.99 -6.47
CA ALA A 17 11.56 -4.96 -6.20
C ALA A 17 11.20 -6.40 -6.60
N HIS A 18 9.91 -6.73 -6.75
CA HIS A 18 9.43 -8.11 -6.90
C HIS A 18 8.89 -8.47 -8.29
N TYR A 19 8.58 -7.48 -9.13
CA TYR A 19 7.92 -7.70 -10.41
C TYR A 19 8.70 -7.07 -11.56
N LEU A 20 8.97 -7.86 -12.60
CA LEU A 20 9.39 -7.37 -13.90
C LEU A 20 8.13 -7.27 -14.77
N PHE A 21 7.93 -6.13 -15.41
CA PHE A 21 6.79 -5.89 -16.29
C PHE A 21 7.30 -5.79 -17.72
N ASP A 22 6.59 -6.42 -18.66
CA ASP A 22 6.98 -6.43 -20.07
C ASP A 22 6.38 -5.23 -20.82
N THR A 23 5.28 -4.67 -20.30
CA THR A 23 4.61 -3.51 -20.90
C THR A 23 4.20 -2.45 -19.90
N VAL A 24 4.05 -1.21 -20.39
CA VAL A 24 3.51 -0.09 -19.60
C VAL A 24 2.07 -0.36 -19.16
N ALA A 25 1.28 -1.06 -19.98
CA ALA A 25 -0.11 -1.38 -19.66
C ALA A 25 -0.21 -2.29 -18.42
N GLU A 26 0.69 -3.29 -18.31
CA GLU A 26 0.76 -4.17 -17.13
C GLU A 26 1.13 -3.41 -15.85
N VAL A 27 2.09 -2.50 -15.94
CA VAL A 27 2.46 -1.63 -14.81
C VAL A 27 1.27 -0.80 -14.35
N GLN A 28 0.52 -0.22 -15.29
CA GLN A 28 -0.64 0.64 -14.98
C GLN A 28 -1.80 -0.13 -14.34
N ASP A 29 -2.13 -1.30 -14.89
CA ASP A 29 -3.18 -2.17 -14.39
C ASP A 29 -2.85 -2.65 -12.97
N TYR A 30 -1.61 -3.10 -12.75
CA TYR A 30 -1.15 -3.50 -11.44
C TYR A 30 -1.14 -2.33 -10.44
N ALA A 31 -0.59 -1.17 -10.83
CA ALA A 31 -0.55 0.01 -9.98
C ALA A 31 -1.96 0.45 -9.55
N THR A 32 -2.95 0.33 -10.44
CA THR A 32 -4.36 0.67 -10.15
C THR A 32 -4.93 -0.23 -9.08
N ARG A 33 -4.76 -1.55 -9.21
CA ARG A 33 -5.23 -2.53 -8.21
C ARG A 33 -4.50 -2.37 -6.88
N TRP A 34 -3.18 -2.21 -6.94
CA TRP A 34 -2.36 -2.04 -5.75
C TRP A 34 -2.73 -0.78 -4.96
N LEU A 35 -2.92 0.35 -5.66
CA LEU A 35 -3.32 1.61 -5.01
C LEU A 35 -4.69 1.48 -4.34
N TRP A 36 -5.61 0.73 -4.95
CA TRP A 36 -6.91 0.44 -4.33
C TRP A 36 -6.73 -0.33 -3.01
N SER A 37 -6.00 -1.44 -3.03
CA SER A 37 -5.74 -2.25 -1.83
C SER A 37 -4.98 -1.49 -0.75
N TYR A 38 -3.99 -0.68 -1.12
CA TYR A 38 -3.27 0.16 -0.17
C TYR A 38 -4.21 1.15 0.55
N ASN A 39 -5.09 1.81 -0.21
CA ASN A 39 -5.99 2.82 0.34
C ASN A 39 -7.16 2.23 1.15
N HIS A 40 -7.60 1.00 0.82
CA HIS A 40 -8.82 0.42 1.37
C HIS A 40 -8.58 -0.69 2.40
N GLU A 41 -7.51 -1.47 2.26
CA GLU A 41 -7.35 -2.71 3.00
C GLU A 41 -6.14 -2.69 3.94
N ARG A 42 -5.08 -1.95 3.61
CA ARG A 42 -3.86 -1.93 4.42
C ARG A 42 -3.93 -0.92 5.59
N PRO A 43 -3.75 -1.38 6.84
CA PRO A 43 -3.46 -0.52 7.98
C PRO A 43 -2.20 0.31 7.74
N ASN A 44 -2.27 1.62 7.93
CA ASN A 44 -1.10 2.49 7.88
C ASN A 44 -0.70 2.88 9.30
N MET A 45 0.46 2.42 9.75
CA MET A 45 0.97 2.71 11.09
C MET A 45 1.24 4.21 11.33
N ALA A 46 1.54 4.98 10.29
CA ALA A 46 1.65 6.44 10.40
C ALA A 46 0.29 7.14 10.58
N LEU A 47 -0.81 6.41 10.33
CA LEU A 47 -2.18 6.83 10.59
C LEU A 47 -2.75 6.07 11.79
N ASP A 48 -1.95 5.68 12.77
CA ASP A 48 -2.42 4.93 13.95
C ASP A 48 -3.07 3.57 13.61
N GLY A 49 -2.69 2.96 12.48
CA GLY A 49 -3.18 1.64 12.08
C GLY A 49 -4.54 1.65 11.37
N ILE A 50 -5.12 2.81 11.05
CA ILE A 50 -6.29 2.87 10.17
C ILE A 50 -5.87 2.99 8.70
N THR A 51 -6.80 2.69 7.79
CA THR A 51 -6.53 2.81 6.35
C THR A 51 -6.57 4.28 5.90
N PRO A 52 -5.87 4.65 4.82
CA PRO A 52 -5.93 6.01 4.27
C PRO A 52 -7.36 6.50 4.00
N LYS A 53 -8.23 5.63 3.49
CA LYS A 53 -9.64 5.96 3.27
C LYS A 53 -10.41 6.24 4.56
N GLN A 54 -10.18 5.45 5.61
CA GLN A 54 -10.78 5.70 6.92
C GLN A 54 -10.33 7.05 7.48
N ARG A 55 -9.03 7.37 7.36
CA ARG A 55 -8.50 8.66 7.79
C ARG A 55 -9.17 9.81 7.06
N LEU A 56 -9.35 9.69 5.74
CA LEU A 56 -10.03 10.70 4.93
C LEU A 56 -11.48 10.91 5.39
N ALA A 57 -12.20 9.83 5.72
CA ALA A 57 -13.58 9.92 6.21
C ALA A 57 -13.71 10.56 7.59
N ILE A 58 -12.71 10.41 8.46
CA ILE A 58 -12.67 11.06 9.79
C ILE A 58 -12.34 12.56 9.67
N MET A 59 -11.59 12.94 8.64
CA MET A 59 -11.15 14.32 8.40
C MET A 59 -12.14 15.15 7.56
N ALA A 60 -13.19 14.51 7.01
CA ALA A 60 -14.25 15.13 6.23
C ALA A 60 -15.38 15.61 7.14
#